data_AF-A0A1R3HIK2-F1
#
_entry.id   AF-A0A1R3HIK2-F1
#
_cell.length_a   1.000
_cell.length_b   1.000
_cell.length_c   1.000
_cell.angle_alpha   90.00
_cell.angle_beta   90.00
_cell.angle_gamma   90.00
#
_symmetry.space_group_name_H-M   'P 1'
#
loop_
_entity.id
_entity.type
_entity.pdbx_description
1 polymer ?
#
loop_
_entity_poly.entity_id
_entity_poly.type
_entity_poly.pdbx_seq_one_letter_code
_entity_poly.pdbx_strand_id
1 'polypeptide(L)'
;MDYFYYHIIILIISVLLLNFLVKSFKNLKSKAKYPPSPPALPIIGHIHLLKSGLPTSFETLAREYGPMMQIRVGATNFVVASDAKSAQELLRTFDTDFASKFQPGPTTYHIYEDCSFTNAPYGPYWRFMKKLCMTKLFTGSQLDRFIHIREEETSKLLKSLLKRSKEGEPCDLAAELTALTNNMIYRMAMGRRCSKYPNQAAEIRKFITDSMKFAAKFHFGEVFGPLKKIDLFGNGKRLKMALKGFDQLMEQIMKDYEENELTNCENDQEKDVMDILLETYKDTNAEVKLTRDQIKNFFMGQVIQGHLLFPLFVILSLALIHFP
;
A
#
# COMPACT_ATOMS: atom_id res chain seq x y z
N MET A 1 -46.18 15.02 0.72
CA MET A 1 -44.93 14.97 -0.07
C MET A 1 -44.05 13.79 0.34
N ASP A 2 -43.97 13.42 1.63
CA ASP A 2 -43.04 12.37 2.10
C ASP A 2 -43.35 10.96 1.60
N TYR A 3 -44.63 10.55 1.54
CA TYR A 3 -45.03 9.23 1.03
C TYR A 3 -44.63 8.96 -0.43
N PHE A 4 -44.63 10.01 -1.26
CA PHE A 4 -44.24 9.91 -2.66
C PHE A 4 -42.74 9.57 -2.81
N TYR A 5 -41.88 10.15 -1.97
CA TYR A 5 -40.46 9.81 -1.93
C TYR A 5 -40.22 8.37 -1.49
N TYR A 6 -40.95 7.88 -0.47
CA TYR A 6 -40.84 6.48 -0.04
C TYR A 6 -41.25 5.50 -1.14
N HIS A 7 -42.34 5.76 -1.86
CA HIS A 7 -42.76 4.91 -2.98
C HIS A 7 -41.76 4.90 -4.13
N ILE A 8 -41.14 6.04 -4.45
CA ILE A 8 -40.07 6.12 -5.46
C ILE A 8 -38.84 5.31 -5.02
N ILE A 9 -38.43 5.43 -3.75
CA ILE A 9 -37.28 4.67 -3.22
C ILE A 9 -37.56 3.16 -3.28
N ILE A 10 -38.75 2.72 -2.87
CA ILE A 10 -39.15 1.31 -2.92
C ILE A 10 -39.19 0.80 -4.36
N LEU A 11 -39.70 1.58 -5.31
CA LEU A 11 -39.72 1.23 -6.73
C LEU A 11 -38.29 1.05 -7.28
N ILE A 12 -37.39 1.98 -6.95
CA ILE A 12 -35.98 1.91 -7.38
C ILE A 12 -35.31 0.66 -6.80
N ILE A 13 -35.50 0.36 -5.51
CA ILE A 13 -34.95 -0.84 -4.86
C ILE A 13 -35.51 -2.12 -5.52
N SER A 14 -36.82 -2.15 -5.79
CA SER A 14 -37.49 -3.28 -6.46
C SER A 14 -36.92 -3.54 -7.86
N VAL A 15 -36.76 -2.48 -8.68
CA VAL A 15 -36.19 -2.60 -10.03
C VAL A 15 -34.73 -3.05 -10.00
N LEU A 16 -33.94 -2.55 -9.05
CA LEU A 16 -32.55 -2.99 -8.86
C LEU A 16 -32.46 -4.47 -8.44
N LEU A 17 -33.34 -4.91 -7.52
CA LEU A 17 -33.44 -6.31 -7.11
C LEU A 17 -33.85 -7.22 -8.28
N LEU A 18 -34.85 -6.81 -9.07
CA LEU A 18 -35.32 -7.59 -10.23
C LEU A 18 -34.22 -7.73 -11.29
N ASN A 19 -33.55 -6.63 -11.64
CA ASN A 19 -32.43 -6.66 -12.59
C ASN A 19 -31.27 -7.51 -12.09
N PHE A 20 -30.98 -7.47 -10.78
CA PHE A 20 -29.99 -8.33 -10.16
C PHE A 20 -30.36 -9.81 -10.27
N LEU A 21 -31.60 -10.17 -9.92
CA LEU A 21 -32.09 -11.55 -10.03
C LEU A 21 -31.98 -12.05 -11.48
N VAL A 22 -32.48 -11.28 -12.45
CA VAL A 22 -32.41 -11.63 -13.88
C VAL A 22 -30.96 -11.82 -14.33
N LYS A 23 -30.02 -10.97 -13.91
CA LYS A 23 -28.60 -11.10 -14.26
C LYS A 23 -27.95 -12.32 -13.59
N SER A 24 -28.31 -12.62 -12.34
CA SER A 24 -27.83 -13.80 -11.62
C SER A 24 -28.32 -15.09 -12.29
N PHE A 25 -29.58 -15.14 -12.72
CA PHE A 25 -30.16 -16.28 -13.44
C PHE A 25 -29.58 -16.45 -14.86
N LYS A 26 -29.21 -15.36 -15.53
CA LYS A 26 -28.53 -15.42 -16.84
C LYS A 26 -27.09 -15.94 -16.74
N ASN A 27 -26.39 -15.65 -15.64
CA ASN A 27 -25.02 -16.13 -15.42
C ASN A 27 -24.93 -17.64 -15.14
N LEU A 28 -26.02 -18.29 -14.73
CA LEU A 28 -26.10 -19.76 -14.59
C LEU A 28 -26.00 -20.50 -15.94
N LYS A 29 -26.16 -19.82 -17.09
CA LYS A 29 -26.12 -20.43 -18.43
C LYS A 29 -24.75 -20.38 -19.11
N SER A 30 -23.70 -19.86 -18.46
CA SER A 30 -22.35 -19.88 -19.03
C SER A 30 -21.69 -21.24 -18.84
N LYS A 31 -21.30 -21.90 -19.94
CA LYS A 31 -20.52 -23.15 -19.96
C LYS A 31 -19.05 -22.97 -19.55
N ALA A 32 -18.63 -21.78 -19.13
CA ALA A 32 -17.28 -21.54 -18.66
C ALA A 32 -17.07 -22.20 -17.29
N LYS A 33 -16.02 -23.02 -17.17
CA LYS A 33 -15.59 -23.64 -15.91
C LYS A 33 -15.00 -22.55 -15.01
N TYR A 34 -15.84 -21.84 -14.28
CA TYR A 34 -15.38 -20.97 -13.20
C TYR A 34 -15.00 -21.81 -11.98
N PRO A 35 -14.07 -21.33 -11.13
CA PRO A 35 -13.87 -21.91 -9.82
C PRO A 35 -15.19 -21.95 -9.03
N PRO A 36 -15.38 -22.92 -8.13
CA PRO A 36 -16.52 -22.96 -7.22
C PRO A 36 -16.69 -21.63 -6.48
N SER A 37 -17.93 -21.21 -6.24
CA SER A 37 -18.26 -19.97 -5.54
C SER A 37 -19.29 -20.26 -4.45
N PRO A 38 -19.13 -19.72 -3.24
CA PRO A 38 -20.19 -19.71 -2.26
C PRO A 38 -21.42 -18.93 -2.75
N PRO A 39 -22.58 -19.05 -2.07
CA PRO A 39 -23.74 -18.22 -2.33
C PRO A 39 -23.44 -16.73 -2.06
N ALA A 40 -23.71 -15.87 -3.05
CA ALA A 40 -23.41 -14.44 -2.96
C ALA A 40 -24.69 -13.61 -2.72
N LEU A 41 -24.68 -12.72 -1.73
CA LEU A 41 -25.78 -11.78 -1.49
C LEU A 41 -25.79 -10.65 -2.54
N PRO A 42 -26.96 -10.10 -2.91
CA PRO A 42 -27.05 -8.93 -3.79
C PRO A 42 -26.21 -7.77 -3.28
N ILE A 43 -25.62 -7.00 -4.20
CA ILE A 43 -24.83 -5.77 -3.95
C ILE A 43 -23.51 -6.03 -3.22
N ILE A 44 -23.52 -6.63 -2.03
CA ILE A 44 -22.33 -6.82 -1.19
C ILE A 44 -21.50 -8.07 -1.56
N GLY A 45 -22.10 -9.03 -2.28
CA GLY A 45 -21.45 -10.31 -2.58
C GLY A 45 -21.22 -11.14 -1.31
N HIS A 46 -19.97 -11.52 -1.08
CA HIS A 46 -19.50 -12.43 -0.04
C HIS A 46 -18.91 -11.70 1.17
N ILE A 47 -19.00 -10.36 1.25
CA ILE A 47 -18.48 -9.60 2.40
C ILE A 47 -19.05 -10.12 3.73
N HIS A 48 -20.30 -10.60 3.71
CA HIS A 48 -20.95 -11.22 4.86
C HIS A 48 -20.28 -12.51 5.37
N LEU A 49 -19.42 -13.14 4.56
CA LEU A 49 -18.63 -14.33 4.92
C LEU A 49 -17.23 -13.97 5.47
N LEU A 50 -16.81 -12.70 5.37
CA LEU A 50 -15.45 -12.24 5.71
C LEU A 50 -15.36 -11.60 7.12
N LYS A 51 -16.11 -12.15 8.08
CA LYS A 51 -16.31 -11.52 9.40
C LYS A 51 -15.16 -11.76 10.40
N SER A 52 -14.44 -12.87 10.28
CA SER A 52 -13.39 -13.29 11.22
C SER A 52 -11.98 -12.82 10.81
N GLY A 53 -11.89 -11.85 9.91
CA GLY A 53 -10.65 -11.45 9.25
C GLY A 53 -10.39 -12.28 7.99
N LEU A 54 -9.66 -11.68 7.03
CA LEU A 54 -9.48 -12.27 5.70
C LEU A 54 -8.84 -13.67 5.71
N PRO A 55 -7.72 -13.91 6.43
CA PRO A 55 -7.07 -15.24 6.40
C PRO A 55 -7.98 -16.36 6.92
N THR A 56 -8.55 -16.19 8.12
CA THR A 56 -9.44 -17.17 8.76
C THR A 56 -10.71 -17.41 7.95
N SER A 57 -11.29 -16.34 7.39
CA SER A 57 -12.49 -16.46 6.55
C SER A 57 -12.19 -17.23 5.27
N PHE A 58 -11.07 -16.93 4.59
CA PHE A 58 -10.67 -17.65 3.37
C PHE A 58 -10.28 -19.10 3.64
N GLU A 59 -9.63 -19.41 4.77
CA GLU A 59 -9.36 -20.79 5.16
C GLU A 59 -10.66 -21.58 5.35
N THR A 60 -11.62 -21.00 6.09
CA THR A 60 -12.92 -21.64 6.33
C THR A 60 -13.65 -21.92 5.02
N LEU A 61 -13.69 -20.94 4.12
CA LEU A 61 -14.29 -21.09 2.80
C LEU A 61 -13.54 -22.10 1.93
N ALA A 62 -12.20 -22.13 1.97
CA ALA A 62 -11.40 -23.07 1.20
C ALA A 62 -11.61 -24.53 1.65
N ARG A 63 -11.90 -24.77 2.93
CA ARG A 63 -12.26 -26.12 3.43
C ARG A 63 -13.60 -26.61 2.87
N GLU A 64 -14.53 -25.71 2.56
CA GLU A 64 -15.87 -26.06 2.07
C GLU A 64 -15.93 -26.07 0.53
N TYR A 65 -15.34 -25.09 -0.13
CA TYR A 65 -15.42 -24.88 -1.59
C TYR A 65 -14.18 -25.34 -2.35
N GLY A 66 -13.11 -25.70 -1.64
CA GLY A 66 -11.85 -26.13 -2.22
C GLY A 66 -10.79 -25.02 -2.33
N PRO A 67 -9.55 -25.37 -2.70
CA PRO A 67 -8.40 -24.48 -2.66
C PRO A 67 -8.41 -23.40 -3.74
N MET A 68 -9.24 -23.53 -4.77
CA MET A 68 -9.44 -22.54 -5.81
C MET A 68 -10.92 -22.18 -5.85
N MET A 69 -11.26 -20.96 -5.44
CA MET A 69 -12.64 -20.51 -5.35
C MET A 69 -12.80 -19.07 -5.86
N GLN A 70 -14.00 -18.74 -6.31
CA GLN A 70 -14.36 -17.39 -6.71
C GLN A 70 -15.10 -16.71 -5.56
N ILE A 71 -14.65 -15.49 -5.21
CA ILE A 71 -15.28 -14.62 -4.23
C ILE A 71 -15.66 -13.31 -4.90
N ARG A 72 -16.76 -12.72 -4.46
CA ARG A 72 -17.29 -11.43 -4.94
C ARG A 72 -17.31 -10.47 -3.76
N VAL A 73 -16.59 -9.36 -3.84
CA VAL A 73 -16.58 -8.30 -2.83
C VAL A 73 -17.22 -7.08 -3.47
N GLY A 74 -18.45 -6.78 -3.06
CA GLY A 74 -19.24 -5.74 -3.73
C GLY A 74 -19.55 -6.09 -5.18
N ALA A 75 -19.13 -5.20 -6.09
CA ALA A 75 -19.25 -5.38 -7.53
C ALA A 75 -18.05 -6.09 -8.19
N THR A 76 -17.00 -6.42 -7.44
CA THR A 76 -15.75 -6.97 -7.98
C THR A 76 -15.63 -8.47 -7.68
N ASN A 77 -15.21 -9.25 -8.67
CA ASN A 77 -14.92 -10.68 -8.51
C ASN A 77 -13.42 -10.89 -8.31
N PHE A 78 -13.08 -11.79 -7.41
CA PHE A 78 -11.73 -12.22 -7.04
C PHE A 78 -11.66 -13.74 -7.14
N VAL A 79 -10.49 -14.26 -7.48
CA VAL A 79 -10.18 -15.69 -7.37
C VAL A 79 -9.23 -15.85 -6.20
N VAL A 80 -9.52 -16.79 -5.32
CA VAL A 80 -8.73 -17.10 -4.13
C VAL A 80 -8.05 -18.44 -4.34
N ALA A 81 -6.72 -18.43 -4.22
CA ALA A 81 -5.88 -19.62 -4.17
C ALA A 81 -5.44 -19.84 -2.71
N SER A 82 -5.77 -21.01 -2.14
CA SER A 82 -5.60 -21.34 -0.73
C SER A 82 -4.73 -22.58 -0.48
N ASP A 83 -4.03 -23.07 -1.50
CA ASP A 83 -3.03 -24.12 -1.34
C ASP A 83 -1.70 -23.79 -2.06
N ALA A 84 -0.65 -24.52 -1.70
CA ALA A 84 0.69 -24.32 -2.24
C ALA A 84 0.78 -24.66 -3.73
N LYS A 85 0.01 -25.64 -4.20
CA LYS A 85 0.01 -26.09 -5.60
C LYS A 85 -0.54 -25.00 -6.53
N SER A 86 -1.71 -24.45 -6.20
CA SER A 86 -2.35 -23.38 -6.96
C SER A 86 -1.52 -22.10 -6.87
N ALA A 87 -0.94 -21.79 -5.71
CA ALA A 87 -0.03 -20.67 -5.56
C ALA A 87 1.22 -20.82 -6.45
N GLN A 88 1.83 -22.02 -6.51
CA GLN A 88 2.96 -22.29 -7.37
C GLN A 88 2.60 -22.13 -8.86
N GLU A 89 1.45 -22.63 -9.27
CA GLU A 89 0.97 -22.51 -10.64
C GLU A 89 0.78 -21.04 -11.03
N LEU A 90 0.08 -20.26 -10.21
CA LEU A 90 -0.17 -18.84 -10.45
C LEU A 90 1.09 -17.97 -10.38
N LEU A 91 1.97 -18.22 -9.42
CA LEU A 91 3.14 -17.35 -9.14
C LEU A 91 4.42 -17.77 -9.86
N ARG A 92 4.45 -18.94 -10.51
CA ARG A 92 5.61 -19.40 -11.31
C ARG A 92 5.28 -19.74 -12.74
N THR A 93 4.16 -20.44 -12.99
CA THR A 93 3.83 -20.93 -14.34
C THR A 93 3.13 -19.85 -15.16
N PHE A 94 2.24 -19.11 -14.51
CA PHE A 94 1.48 -18.00 -15.10
C PHE A 94 1.88 -16.64 -14.50
N ASP A 95 3.13 -16.53 -14.05
CA ASP A 95 3.62 -15.36 -13.31
C ASP A 95 3.45 -14.05 -14.08
N THR A 96 3.64 -14.06 -15.41
CA THR A 96 3.42 -12.90 -16.28
C THR A 96 1.95 -12.51 -16.40
N ASP A 97 1.04 -13.49 -16.46
CA ASP A 97 -0.40 -13.25 -16.60
C ASP A 97 -1.01 -12.71 -15.29
N PHE A 98 -0.44 -13.09 -14.15
CA PHE A 98 -0.84 -12.65 -12.81
C PHE A 98 0.09 -11.57 -12.22
N ALA A 99 0.99 -10.99 -13.03
CA ALA A 99 1.92 -9.94 -12.56
C ALA A 99 1.22 -8.60 -12.26
N SER A 100 0.07 -8.34 -12.90
CA SER A 100 -0.67 -7.09 -12.70
C SER A 100 -1.33 -7.05 -11.33
N LYS A 101 -1.19 -5.93 -10.62
CA LYS A 101 -1.85 -5.73 -9.32
C LYS A 101 -3.20 -5.05 -9.49
N PHE A 102 -4.17 -5.47 -8.69
CA PHE A 102 -5.48 -4.82 -8.62
C PHE A 102 -5.31 -3.38 -8.13
N GLN A 103 -5.79 -2.43 -8.94
CA GLN A 103 -5.88 -1.02 -8.57
C GLN A 103 -7.33 -0.70 -8.21
N PRO A 104 -7.65 -0.55 -6.91
CA PRO A 104 -8.95 -0.05 -6.51
C PRO A 104 -9.09 1.44 -6.89
N GLY A 105 -10.31 1.84 -7.19
CA GLY A 105 -10.71 3.24 -7.29
C GLY A 105 -10.65 3.92 -8.65
N PRO A 106 -11.38 5.05 -8.82
CA PRO A 106 -11.20 5.96 -9.93
C PRO A 106 -9.83 6.62 -9.84
N THR A 107 -9.10 6.57 -10.93
CA THR A 107 -7.75 7.14 -11.04
C THR A 107 -7.73 8.67 -10.83
N THR A 108 -8.87 9.34 -10.94
CA THR A 108 -9.04 10.80 -10.70
C THR A 108 -8.55 11.30 -9.33
N TYR A 109 -8.49 10.42 -8.32
CA TYR A 109 -7.98 10.73 -6.97
C TYR A 109 -6.52 10.31 -6.77
N HIS A 110 -5.92 9.63 -7.74
CA HIS A 110 -4.56 9.11 -7.69
C HIS A 110 -3.65 10.13 -8.39
N ILE A 111 -2.90 10.92 -7.60
CA ILE A 111 -1.96 11.90 -8.18
C ILE A 111 -0.71 11.24 -8.78
N TYR A 112 -0.43 9.98 -8.41
CA TYR A 112 0.70 9.17 -8.86
C TYR A 112 0.23 8.01 -9.75
N GLU A 113 -0.80 8.25 -10.57
CA GLU A 113 -1.25 7.30 -11.59
C GLU A 113 -0.04 6.85 -12.44
N ASP A 114 0.11 5.55 -12.66
CA ASP A 114 1.22 4.91 -13.40
C ASP A 114 2.65 5.17 -12.90
N CYS A 115 2.82 5.86 -11.76
CA CYS A 115 4.14 6.12 -11.19
C CYS A 115 4.62 5.01 -10.24
N SER A 116 3.73 4.09 -9.86
CA SER A 116 4.01 3.09 -8.85
C SER A 116 4.91 1.96 -9.32
N PHE A 117 6.16 1.95 -8.87
CA PHE A 117 7.05 0.80 -9.03
C PHE A 117 6.45 -0.48 -8.41
N THR A 118 5.86 -0.38 -7.21
CA THR A 118 5.33 -1.57 -6.50
C THR A 118 4.09 -2.14 -7.18
N ASN A 119 3.34 -1.34 -7.93
CA ASN A 119 2.13 -1.77 -8.66
C ASN A 119 2.30 -1.73 -10.19
N ALA A 120 3.48 -1.42 -10.69
CA ALA A 120 3.73 -1.35 -12.13
C ALA A 120 3.58 -2.74 -12.74
N PRO A 121 2.99 -2.85 -13.94
CA PRO A 121 3.02 -4.09 -14.70
C PRO A 121 4.46 -4.48 -14.99
N TYR A 122 4.70 -5.78 -15.14
CA TYR A 122 6.01 -6.26 -15.55
C TYR A 122 6.39 -5.66 -16.90
N GLY A 123 7.54 -4.99 -16.96
CA GLY A 123 7.97 -4.24 -18.14
C GLY A 123 9.32 -3.54 -17.95
N PRO A 124 9.74 -2.71 -18.91
CA PRO A 124 11.03 -2.00 -18.84
C PRO A 124 11.19 -1.17 -17.56
N TYR A 125 10.20 -0.35 -17.20
CA TYR A 125 10.25 0.47 -15.98
C TYR A 125 10.38 -0.36 -14.70
N TRP A 126 9.56 -1.41 -14.54
CA TRP A 126 9.63 -2.27 -13.36
C TRP A 126 10.99 -2.98 -13.26
N ARG A 127 11.52 -3.51 -14.38
CA ARG A 127 12.83 -4.18 -14.42
C ARG A 127 13.96 -3.20 -14.08
N PHE A 128 13.89 -1.99 -14.61
CA PHE A 128 14.83 -0.91 -14.32
C PHE A 128 14.84 -0.55 -12.84
N MET A 129 13.67 -0.25 -12.26
CA MET A 129 13.56 0.10 -10.83
C MET A 129 13.99 -1.05 -9.92
N LYS A 130 13.64 -2.30 -10.27
CA LYS A 130 14.10 -3.49 -9.53
C LYS A 130 15.62 -3.60 -9.57
N LYS A 131 16.24 -3.43 -10.74
CA LYS A 131 17.71 -3.44 -10.88
C LYS A 131 18.33 -2.35 -10.03
N LEU A 132 17.86 -1.10 -10.14
CA LEU A 132 18.34 0.04 -9.36
C LEU A 132 18.26 -0.22 -7.84
N CYS A 133 17.13 -0.75 -7.36
CA CYS A 133 16.96 -1.13 -5.97
C CYS A 133 18.01 -2.15 -5.51
N MET A 134 18.20 -3.22 -6.28
CA MET A 134 19.08 -4.33 -5.90
C MET A 134 20.58 -4.03 -6.07
N THR A 135 20.95 -3.18 -7.02
CA THR A 135 22.36 -2.93 -7.38
C THR A 135 22.90 -1.61 -6.88
N LYS A 136 22.04 -0.67 -6.47
CA LYS A 136 22.46 0.66 -6.02
C LYS A 136 21.83 1.10 -4.70
N LEU A 137 20.52 0.91 -4.50
CA LEU A 137 19.84 1.49 -3.31
C LEU A 137 19.97 0.62 -2.06
N PHE A 138 19.83 -0.70 -2.21
CA PHE A 138 19.74 -1.65 -1.11
C PHE A 138 20.87 -2.69 -1.15
N THR A 139 22.04 -2.32 -1.66
CA THR A 139 23.21 -3.21 -1.64
C THR A 139 23.71 -3.42 -0.21
N GLY A 140 24.40 -4.53 0.05
CA GLY A 140 25.05 -4.75 1.35
C GLY A 140 25.94 -3.58 1.75
N SER A 141 26.75 -3.06 0.83
CA SER A 141 27.60 -1.89 1.06
C SER A 141 26.82 -0.62 1.45
N GLN A 142 25.66 -0.36 0.84
CA GLN A 142 24.81 0.76 1.25
C GLN A 142 24.22 0.53 2.63
N LEU A 143 23.74 -0.69 2.91
CA LEU A 143 23.18 -1.03 4.21
C LEU A 143 24.23 -0.95 5.32
N ASP A 144 25.48 -1.32 5.06
CA ASP A 144 26.59 -1.22 6.02
C ASP A 144 26.88 0.23 6.38
N ARG A 145 26.83 1.15 5.41
CA ARG A 145 26.98 2.59 5.66
C ARG A 145 25.91 3.15 6.60
N PHE A 146 24.71 2.58 6.56
CA PHE A 146 23.60 2.97 7.43
C PHE A 146 23.58 2.26 8.80
N ILE A 147 24.61 1.49 9.15
CA ILE A 147 24.66 0.78 10.44
C ILE A 147 24.51 1.74 11.63
N HIS A 148 25.20 2.88 11.58
CA HIS A 148 25.15 3.89 12.65
C HIS A 148 23.74 4.46 12.86
N ILE A 149 22.97 4.66 11.77
CA ILE A 149 21.57 5.12 11.84
C ILE A 149 20.72 4.07 12.55
N ARG A 150 20.89 2.80 12.18
CA ARG A 150 20.13 1.70 12.79
C ARG A 150 20.43 1.55 14.28
N GLU A 151 21.71 1.62 14.66
CA GLU A 151 22.14 1.54 16.06
C GLU A 151 21.60 2.71 16.88
N GLU A 152 21.69 3.93 16.35
CA GLU A 152 21.22 5.12 17.06
C GLU A 152 19.70 5.11 17.27
N GLU A 153 18.92 4.83 16.21
CA GLU A 153 17.46 4.78 16.31
C GLU A 153 16.98 3.61 17.19
N THR A 154 17.66 2.45 17.13
CA THR A 154 17.37 1.32 18.03
C THR A 154 17.69 1.68 19.48
N SER A 155 18.82 2.36 19.73
CA SER A 155 19.19 2.82 21.06
C SER A 155 18.18 3.82 21.63
N LYS A 156 17.66 4.74 20.80
CA LYS A 156 16.58 5.67 21.19
C LYS A 156 15.32 4.91 21.63
N LEU A 157 14.89 3.92 20.85
CA LEU A 157 13.75 3.07 21.22
C LEU A 157 13.99 2.35 22.54
N LEU A 158 15.13 1.66 22.69
CA LEU A 158 15.45 0.91 23.91
C LEU A 158 15.48 1.80 25.14
N LYS A 159 16.07 3.00 25.04
CA LYS A 159 16.06 3.99 26.14
C LYS A 159 14.64 4.42 26.51
N SER A 160 13.78 4.68 25.52
CA SER A 160 12.37 5.02 25.74
C SER A 160 11.62 3.89 26.46
N LEU A 161 11.75 2.65 25.97
CA LEU A 161 11.10 1.49 26.54
C LEU A 161 11.58 1.19 27.97
N LEU A 162 12.89 1.28 28.21
CA LEU A 162 13.47 1.08 29.55
C LEU A 162 12.97 2.12 30.55
N LYS A 163 12.84 3.38 30.13
CA LYS A 163 12.29 4.44 30.98
C LYS A 163 10.84 4.12 31.36
N ARG A 164 9.99 3.85 30.37
CA ARG A 164 8.57 3.48 30.58
C ARG A 164 8.41 2.25 31.47
N SER A 165 9.25 1.24 31.28
CA SER A 165 9.27 0.03 32.11
C SER A 165 9.60 0.33 33.58
N LYS A 166 10.57 1.20 33.86
CA LYS A 166 10.91 1.62 35.22
C LYS A 166 9.79 2.40 35.89
N GLU A 167 9.04 3.17 35.11
CA GLU A 167 7.90 3.98 35.56
C GLU A 167 6.59 3.15 35.63
N GLY A 168 6.61 1.89 35.20
CA GLY A 168 5.43 1.01 35.17
C GLY A 168 4.38 1.43 34.13
N GLU A 169 4.76 2.25 33.14
CA GLU A 169 3.83 2.79 32.16
C GLU A 169 3.56 1.82 31.00
N PRO A 170 2.28 1.62 30.60
CA PRO A 170 1.94 0.79 29.46
C PRO A 170 2.45 1.43 28.16
N CYS A 171 2.96 0.61 27.23
CA CYS A 171 3.55 1.05 25.97
C CYS A 171 2.83 0.45 24.77
N ASP A 172 2.48 1.29 23.79
CA ASP A 172 2.04 0.83 22.47
C ASP A 172 3.26 0.50 21.61
N LEU A 173 3.69 -0.77 21.66
CA LEU A 173 4.85 -1.24 20.93
C LEU A 173 4.70 -1.11 19.41
N ALA A 174 3.47 -1.19 18.87
CA ALA A 174 3.24 -1.00 17.45
C ALA A 174 3.52 0.45 17.02
N ALA A 175 3.06 1.42 17.81
CA ALA A 175 3.33 2.83 17.56
C ALA A 175 4.84 3.17 17.63
N GLU A 176 5.54 2.61 18.62
CA GLU A 176 6.99 2.80 18.82
C GLU A 176 7.82 2.15 17.70
N LEU A 177 7.52 0.91 17.32
CA LEU A 177 8.19 0.23 16.20
C LEU A 177 7.91 0.90 14.85
N THR A 178 6.70 1.45 14.67
CA THR A 178 6.36 2.26 13.49
C THR A 178 7.20 3.54 13.47
N ALA A 179 7.38 4.20 14.62
CA ALA A 179 8.23 5.39 14.73
C ALA A 179 9.70 5.05 14.40
N LEU A 180 10.23 3.97 14.99
CA LEU A 180 11.56 3.45 14.72
C LEU A 180 11.79 3.26 13.21
N THR A 181 10.91 2.51 12.55
CA THR A 181 11.05 2.17 11.14
C THR A 181 10.99 3.40 10.24
N ASN A 182 10.05 4.32 10.52
CA ASN A 182 9.90 5.54 9.74
C ASN A 182 11.11 6.47 9.91
N ASN A 183 11.63 6.61 11.13
CA ASN A 183 12.83 7.39 11.39
C ASN A 183 14.04 6.79 10.69
N MET A 184 14.22 5.47 10.75
CA MET A 184 15.28 4.77 10.04
C MET A 184 15.15 5.01 8.52
N ILE A 185 13.98 4.74 7.92
CA ILE A 185 13.76 4.94 6.49
C ILE A 185 14.08 6.38 6.12
N TYR A 186 13.55 7.36 6.85
CA TYR A 186 13.79 8.77 6.59
C TYR A 186 15.26 9.15 6.65
N ARG A 187 15.98 8.71 7.70
CA ARG A 187 17.40 9.04 7.87
C ARG A 187 18.28 8.32 6.84
N MET A 188 17.95 7.09 6.46
CA MET A 188 18.69 6.37 5.41
C MET A 188 18.35 6.90 4.01
N ALA A 189 17.13 7.40 3.81
CA ALA A 189 16.64 7.84 2.51
C ALA A 189 16.96 9.30 2.19
N MET A 190 16.90 10.16 3.20
CA MET A 190 16.92 11.62 3.07
C MET A 190 17.72 12.29 4.21
N GLY A 191 18.46 11.53 5.02
CA GLY A 191 19.02 12.02 6.28
C GLY A 191 20.15 13.03 6.12
N ARG A 192 20.81 13.12 4.96
CA ARG A 192 21.97 13.99 4.78
C ARG A 192 21.61 15.46 4.79
N ARG A 193 20.42 15.82 4.30
CA ARG A 193 20.09 17.24 4.00
C ARG A 193 18.80 17.74 4.62
N CYS A 194 18.11 16.91 5.38
CA CYS A 194 16.85 17.25 6.04
C CYS A 194 16.99 17.96 7.40
N SER A 195 18.17 18.49 7.75
CA SER A 195 18.40 19.21 9.02
C SER A 195 17.65 20.54 9.14
N LYS A 196 17.16 21.09 8.01
CA LYS A 196 16.35 22.32 7.98
C LYS A 196 14.91 22.14 8.50
N TYR A 197 14.41 20.90 8.56
CA TYR A 197 13.00 20.62 8.90
C TYR A 197 12.89 19.59 10.04
N PRO A 198 12.99 20.02 11.31
CA PRO A 198 13.04 19.10 12.45
C PRO A 198 11.81 18.20 12.61
N ASN A 199 10.67 18.54 11.99
CA ASN A 199 9.42 17.79 12.09
C ASN A 199 9.02 17.02 10.81
N GLN A 200 9.88 16.98 9.79
CA GLN A 200 9.50 16.47 8.47
C GLN A 200 9.22 14.96 8.46
N ALA A 201 9.93 14.15 9.27
CA ALA A 201 9.60 12.74 9.45
C ALA A 201 8.17 12.53 10.02
N ALA A 202 7.75 13.39 10.96
CA ALA A 202 6.41 13.36 11.54
C ALA A 202 5.35 13.83 10.53
N GLU A 203 5.64 14.85 9.72
CA GLU A 203 4.75 15.33 8.66
C GLU A 203 4.57 14.29 7.54
N ILE A 204 5.65 13.69 7.04
CA ILE A 204 5.61 12.58 6.07
C ILE A 204 4.76 11.44 6.63
N ARG A 205 5.02 11.02 7.88
CA ARG A 205 4.24 9.97 8.55
C ARG A 205 2.77 10.34 8.61
N LYS A 206 2.44 11.60 8.94
CA LYS A 206 1.05 12.08 9.00
C LYS A 206 0.37 11.98 7.64
N PHE A 207 0.97 12.52 6.57
CA PHE A 207 0.39 12.46 5.23
C PHE A 207 0.20 11.02 4.74
N ILE A 208 1.14 10.13 5.05
CA ILE A 208 1.05 8.72 4.67
C ILE A 208 -0.05 8.01 5.47
N THR A 209 -0.12 8.26 6.79
CA THR A 209 -1.18 7.70 7.65
C THR A 209 -2.57 8.14 7.17
N ASP A 210 -2.72 9.43 6.88
CA ASP A 210 -3.97 9.98 6.34
C ASP A 210 -4.28 9.39 4.95
N SER A 211 -3.28 9.26 4.07
CA SER A 211 -3.45 8.65 2.75
C SER A 211 -3.91 7.20 2.87
N MET A 212 -3.28 6.39 3.71
CA MET A 212 -3.69 5.00 3.96
C MET A 212 -5.10 4.91 4.53
N LYS A 213 -5.43 5.76 5.51
CA LYS A 213 -6.76 5.83 6.13
C LYS A 213 -7.84 6.18 5.12
N PHE A 214 -7.63 7.20 4.30
CA PHE A 214 -8.61 7.61 3.31
C PHE A 214 -8.67 6.66 2.13
N ALA A 215 -7.55 6.08 1.69
CA ALA A 215 -7.54 5.02 0.68
C ALA A 215 -8.35 3.81 1.14
N ALA A 216 -8.13 3.29 2.35
CA ALA A 216 -8.88 2.16 2.88
C ALA A 216 -10.40 2.43 2.93
N LYS A 217 -10.80 3.61 3.42
CA LYS A 217 -12.22 4.01 3.48
C LYS A 217 -12.83 4.26 2.10
N PHE A 218 -12.04 4.81 1.18
CA PHE A 218 -12.44 5.06 -0.19
C PHE A 218 -12.68 3.75 -0.93
N HIS A 219 -11.73 2.81 -0.85
CA HIS A 219 -11.84 1.47 -1.42
C HIS A 219 -13.03 0.70 -0.83
N PHE A 220 -13.32 0.86 0.47
CA PHE A 220 -14.53 0.26 1.05
C PHE A 220 -15.83 0.86 0.48
N GLY A 221 -15.84 2.15 0.15
CA GLY A 221 -16.94 2.80 -0.56
C GLY A 221 -17.13 2.32 -2.00
N GLU A 222 -16.12 1.70 -2.61
CA GLU A 222 -16.20 1.18 -3.98
C GLU A 222 -16.95 -0.15 -4.09
N VAL A 223 -17.16 -0.82 -2.96
CA VAL A 223 -18.00 -2.02 -2.83
C VAL A 223 -19.41 -1.76 -3.41
N PHE A 224 -19.87 -0.51 -3.43
CA PHE A 224 -21.21 -0.11 -3.88
C PHE A 224 -21.39 -0.03 -5.42
N GLY A 225 -20.42 -0.50 -6.22
CA GLY A 225 -20.63 -0.72 -7.66
C GLY A 225 -20.76 0.57 -8.49
N PRO A 226 -21.90 0.90 -9.14
CA PRO A 226 -22.06 2.14 -9.93
C PRO A 226 -21.77 3.41 -9.14
N LEU A 227 -21.94 3.38 -7.81
CA LEU A 227 -21.62 4.47 -6.89
C LEU A 227 -20.11 4.73 -6.78
N LYS A 228 -19.24 3.87 -7.33
CA LYS A 228 -17.77 4.06 -7.38
C LYS A 228 -17.32 5.39 -7.99
N LYS A 229 -18.14 5.97 -8.89
CA LYS A 229 -17.81 7.24 -9.55
C LYS A 229 -18.11 8.47 -8.69
N ILE A 230 -18.83 8.28 -7.58
CA ILE A 230 -19.27 9.36 -6.69
C ILE A 230 -18.52 9.21 -5.38
N ASP A 231 -17.71 10.21 -5.03
CA ASP A 231 -17.04 10.28 -3.73
C ASP A 231 -18.05 10.63 -2.62
N LEU A 232 -18.92 9.67 -2.30
CA LEU A 232 -20.10 9.84 -1.44
C LEU A 232 -19.74 10.36 -0.04
N PHE A 233 -18.61 9.91 0.50
CA PHE A 233 -18.16 10.26 1.84
C PHE A 233 -17.02 11.29 1.84
N GLY A 234 -16.65 11.83 0.68
CA GLY A 234 -15.53 12.78 0.55
C GLY A 234 -14.15 12.18 0.80
N ASN A 235 -14.02 10.85 0.92
CA ASN A 235 -12.76 10.18 1.20
C ASN A 235 -11.78 10.27 0.04
N GLY A 236 -12.25 10.27 -1.21
CA GLY A 236 -11.41 10.46 -2.40
C GLY A 236 -10.78 11.85 -2.44
N LYS A 237 -11.56 12.90 -2.13
CA LYS A 237 -11.05 14.28 -1.99
C LYS A 237 -10.02 14.41 -0.87
N ARG A 238 -10.28 13.78 0.28
CA ARG A 238 -9.35 13.79 1.43
C ARG A 238 -8.06 13.01 1.14
N LEU A 239 -8.16 11.87 0.45
CA LEU A 239 -7.01 11.14 -0.07
C LEU A 239 -6.18 12.04 -0.99
N LYS A 240 -6.81 12.67 -1.98
CA LYS A 240 -6.13 13.59 -2.91
C LYS A 240 -5.43 14.74 -2.19
N MET A 241 -6.03 15.29 -1.13
CA MET A 241 -5.43 16.34 -0.32
C MET A 241 -4.20 15.85 0.46
N ALA A 242 -4.30 14.67 1.10
CA ALA A 242 -3.17 14.08 1.82
C ALA A 242 -2.00 13.75 0.87
N LEU A 243 -2.29 13.18 -0.30
CA LEU A 243 -1.30 12.90 -1.33
C LEU A 243 -0.64 14.19 -1.84
N LYS A 244 -1.41 15.27 -2.06
CA LYS A 244 -0.85 16.58 -2.45
C LYS A 244 0.07 17.17 -1.39
N GLY A 245 -0.27 17.02 -0.11
CA GLY A 245 0.59 17.48 0.99
C GLY A 245 1.93 16.74 1.01
N PHE A 246 1.89 15.40 0.83
CA PHE A 246 3.10 14.60 0.65
C PHE A 246 3.90 15.04 -0.59
N ASP A 247 3.24 15.25 -1.73
CA ASP A 247 3.88 15.68 -2.97
C ASP A 247 4.64 17.00 -2.84
N GLN A 248 4.01 18.00 -2.21
CA GLN A 248 4.60 19.31 -1.96
C GLN A 248 5.83 19.21 -1.05
N LEU A 249 5.73 18.41 0.02
CA LEU A 249 6.82 18.21 0.96
C LEU A 249 8.01 17.51 0.28
N MET A 250 7.76 16.45 -0.50
CA MET A 250 8.81 15.76 -1.23
C MET A 250 9.42 16.65 -2.32
N GLU A 251 8.63 17.47 -2.99
CA GLU A 251 9.13 18.44 -3.98
C GLU A 251 10.08 19.46 -3.34
N GLN A 252 9.77 19.94 -2.12
CA GLN A 252 10.67 20.81 -1.36
C GLN A 252 11.98 20.10 -1.02
N ILE A 253 11.91 18.87 -0.52
CA ILE A 253 13.11 18.07 -0.22
C ILE A 253 13.96 17.90 -1.48
N MET A 254 13.36 17.48 -2.60
CA MET A 254 14.11 17.26 -3.85
C MET A 254 14.83 18.54 -4.31
N LYS A 255 14.19 19.71 -4.18
CA LYS A 255 14.83 21.00 -4.49
C LYS A 255 15.99 21.33 -3.57
N ASP A 256 15.86 21.09 -2.26
CA ASP A 256 16.98 21.25 -1.33
C ASP A 256 18.16 20.34 -1.71
N TYR A 257 17.90 19.12 -2.18
CA TYR A 257 18.98 18.25 -2.66
C TYR A 257 19.67 18.83 -3.90
N GLU A 258 18.90 19.30 -4.89
CA GLU A 258 19.39 19.88 -6.13
C GLU A 258 20.20 21.17 -5.91
N GLU A 259 19.70 22.09 -5.09
CA GLU A 259 20.37 23.37 -4.79
C GLU A 259 21.71 23.17 -4.08
N ASN A 260 21.79 22.20 -3.18
CA ASN A 260 23.01 21.93 -2.42
C ASN A 260 23.98 20.98 -3.13
N GLU A 261 23.59 20.35 -4.24
CA GLU A 261 24.51 19.60 -5.11
C GLU A 261 25.48 20.55 -5.83
N LEU A 262 25.00 21.74 -6.20
CA LEU A 262 25.81 22.80 -6.82
C LEU A 262 26.91 23.36 -5.90
N THR A 263 26.81 23.12 -4.58
CA THR A 263 27.71 23.70 -3.58
C THR A 263 28.70 22.70 -2.97
N ASN A 264 28.51 21.38 -3.16
CA ASN A 264 29.29 20.32 -2.50
C ASN A 264 29.60 19.18 -3.48
N CYS A 265 30.56 19.39 -4.39
CA CYS A 265 30.88 18.47 -5.48
C CYS A 265 31.85 17.32 -5.12
N GLU A 266 32.32 17.16 -3.88
CA GLU A 266 33.57 16.40 -3.65
C GLU A 266 33.48 15.05 -2.92
N ASN A 267 32.32 14.55 -2.49
CA ASN A 267 32.27 13.23 -1.81
C ASN A 267 31.17 12.29 -2.32
N ASP A 268 31.52 11.54 -3.36
CA ASP A 268 30.76 10.39 -3.89
C ASP A 268 30.53 9.27 -2.85
N GLN A 269 31.32 9.25 -1.78
CA GLN A 269 31.28 8.21 -0.74
C GLN A 269 30.11 8.36 0.25
N GLU A 270 29.29 9.41 0.12
CA GLU A 270 28.23 9.74 1.08
C GLU A 270 26.81 9.79 0.49
N LYS A 271 26.59 9.35 -0.76
CA LYS A 271 25.26 9.38 -1.39
C LYS A 271 24.23 8.54 -0.63
N ASP A 272 23.10 9.15 -0.30
CA ASP A 272 21.91 8.46 0.23
C ASP A 272 20.95 8.04 -0.89
N VAL A 273 19.78 7.48 -0.54
CA VAL A 273 18.82 6.98 -1.53
C VAL A 273 18.29 8.11 -2.43
N MET A 274 18.06 9.31 -1.88
CA MET A 274 17.61 10.47 -2.65
C MET A 274 18.68 10.92 -3.64
N ASP A 275 19.94 11.03 -3.20
CA ASP A 275 21.06 11.37 -4.07
C ASP A 275 21.14 10.44 -5.29
N ILE A 276 21.07 9.13 -5.07
CA ILE A 276 21.16 8.12 -6.14
C ILE A 276 19.96 8.23 -7.11
N LEU A 277 18.76 8.45 -6.60
CA LEU A 277 17.55 8.59 -7.43
C LEU A 277 17.58 9.87 -8.27
N LEU A 278 18.07 10.98 -7.70
CA LEU A 278 18.22 12.25 -8.42
C LEU A 278 19.33 12.17 -9.49
N GLU A 279 20.45 11.51 -9.20
CA GLU A 279 21.49 11.23 -10.19
C GLU A 279 20.93 10.39 -11.35
N THR A 280 20.16 9.35 -11.03
CA THR A 280 19.48 8.50 -12.02
C THR A 280 18.45 9.28 -12.84
N TYR A 281 17.74 10.23 -12.23
CA TYR A 281 16.80 11.12 -12.90
C TYR A 281 17.48 12.09 -13.88
N LYS A 282 18.68 12.56 -13.54
CA LYS A 282 19.48 13.48 -14.36
C LYS A 282 20.23 12.77 -15.51
N ASP A 283 20.38 11.44 -15.45
CA ASP A 283 21.05 10.68 -16.51
C ASP A 283 20.25 10.71 -17.82
N THR A 284 20.75 11.48 -18.78
CA THR A 284 20.14 11.64 -20.11
C THR A 284 20.27 10.39 -20.99
N ASN A 285 21.20 9.49 -20.65
CA ASN A 285 21.49 8.25 -21.40
C ASN A 285 20.77 7.02 -20.81
N ALA A 286 20.00 7.19 -19.72
CA ALA A 286 19.28 6.09 -19.10
C ALA A 286 18.25 5.47 -20.06
N GLU A 287 18.24 4.14 -20.13
CA GLU A 287 17.28 3.35 -20.93
C GLU A 287 15.82 3.66 -20.56
N VAL A 288 15.59 3.97 -19.28
CA VAL A 288 14.30 4.41 -18.76
C VAL A 288 14.50 5.73 -18.02
N LYS A 289 13.84 6.79 -18.52
CA LYS A 289 13.86 8.09 -17.85
C LYS A 289 12.93 8.07 -16.65
N LEU A 290 13.54 8.16 -15.47
CA LEU A 290 12.81 8.33 -14.22
C LEU A 290 12.12 9.69 -14.21
N THR A 291 10.96 9.81 -13.57
CA THR A 291 10.29 11.10 -13.35
C THR A 291 10.30 11.48 -11.88
N ARG A 292 10.10 12.77 -11.57
CA ARG A 292 9.98 13.24 -10.18
C ARG A 292 8.83 12.52 -9.46
N ASP A 293 7.69 12.37 -10.13
CA ASP A 293 6.52 11.70 -9.54
C ASP A 293 6.79 10.22 -9.24
N GLN A 294 7.58 9.54 -10.06
CA GLN A 294 8.05 8.17 -9.79
C GLN A 294 8.98 8.10 -8.57
N ILE A 295 9.88 9.08 -8.39
CA ILE A 295 10.73 9.20 -7.19
C ILE A 295 9.89 9.41 -5.94
N LYS A 296 8.99 10.40 -5.96
CA LYS A 296 8.13 10.72 -4.81
C LYS A 296 7.27 9.51 -4.43
N ASN A 297 6.65 8.88 -5.42
CA ASN A 297 5.84 7.69 -5.18
C ASN A 297 6.68 6.49 -4.70
N PHE A 298 7.94 6.35 -5.14
CA PHE A 298 8.86 5.35 -4.60
C PHE A 298 9.06 5.52 -3.09
N PHE A 299 9.34 6.75 -2.62
CA PHE A 299 9.47 7.03 -1.18
C PHE A 299 8.19 6.79 -0.41
N MET A 300 7.03 7.19 -0.97
CA MET A 300 5.74 6.89 -0.37
C MET A 300 5.57 5.38 -0.17
N GLY A 301 5.93 4.58 -1.19
CA GLY A 301 5.89 3.12 -1.13
C GLY A 301 6.78 2.53 -0.04
N GLN A 302 8.01 3.01 0.10
CA GLN A 302 8.95 2.54 1.13
C GLN A 302 8.41 2.80 2.54
N VAL A 303 7.90 4.01 2.79
CA VAL A 303 7.37 4.36 4.11
C VAL A 303 6.07 3.62 4.42
N ILE A 304 5.17 3.41 3.44
CA ILE A 304 3.97 2.57 3.63
C ILE A 304 4.36 1.14 4.01
N GLN A 305 5.35 0.55 3.32
CA GLN A 305 5.84 -0.79 3.61
C GLN A 305 6.45 -0.88 5.02
N GLY A 306 7.29 0.09 5.38
CA GLY A 306 7.88 0.20 6.72
C GLY A 306 6.84 0.36 7.83
N HIS A 307 5.76 1.10 7.56
CA HIS A 307 4.67 1.32 8.52
C HIS A 307 3.87 0.05 8.83
N LEU A 308 3.73 -0.88 7.86
CA LEU A 308 2.87 -2.06 8.00
C LEU A 308 3.62 -3.35 8.33
N LEU A 309 4.69 -3.65 7.58
CA LEU A 309 5.27 -4.98 7.57
C LEU A 309 6.23 -5.20 8.74
N PHE A 310 7.07 -4.20 9.05
CA PHE A 310 8.09 -4.35 10.07
C PHE A 310 7.52 -4.47 11.50
N PRO A 311 6.61 -3.58 11.96
CA PRO A 311 6.02 -3.71 13.29
C PRO A 311 5.28 -5.04 13.47
N LEU A 312 4.54 -5.48 12.44
CA LEU A 312 3.82 -6.76 12.48
C LEU A 312 4.77 -7.94 12.64
N PHE A 313 5.86 -7.98 11.87
CA PHE A 313 6.85 -9.06 11.94
C PHE A 313 7.53 -9.13 13.31
N VAL A 314 7.94 -7.98 13.87
CA VAL A 314 8.60 -7.94 15.18
C VAL A 314 7.63 -8.31 16.30
N ILE A 315 6.40 -7.80 16.28
CA ILE A 315 5.38 -8.14 17.29
C ILE A 315 5.05 -9.63 17.24
N LEU A 316 4.87 -10.20 16.04
CA LEU A 316 4.62 -11.63 15.89
C LEU A 316 5.79 -12.46 16.41
N SER A 317 7.02 -12.04 16.12
CA SER A 317 8.23 -12.71 16.63
C SER A 317 8.29 -12.66 18.16
N LEU A 318 8.00 -11.52 18.78
CA LEU A 318 7.95 -11.38 20.24
C LEU A 318 6.83 -12.21 20.86
N ALA A 319 5.64 -12.26 20.23
CA ALA A 319 4.53 -13.08 20.69
C ALA A 319 4.89 -14.57 20.67
N LEU A 320 5.56 -15.04 19.62
CA LEU A 320 6.03 -16.43 19.52
C LEU A 320 7.12 -16.76 20.57
N ILE A 321 7.92 -15.78 21.00
CA ILE A 321 8.93 -15.98 22.04
C ILE A 321 8.33 -15.99 23.45
N HIS A 322 7.23 -15.26 23.68
CA HIS A 322 6.60 -15.12 25.00
C HIS A 322 5.40 -16.04 25.27
N PHE A 323 4.85 -16.70 24.24
CA PHE A 323 3.78 -17.67 24.38
C PHE A 323 4.19 -19.01 23.74
N PRO A 324 4.90 -19.89 24.48
CA PRO A 324 5.15 -21.27 24.06
C PRO A 324 3.88 -22.14 24.07
#